data_AF-A0A7S3LPK1-F1
#
_entry.id   AF-A0A7S3LPK1-F1
#
_cell.length_a   1.000
_cell.length_b   1.000
_cell.length_c   1.000
_cell.angle_alpha   90.00
_cell.angle_beta   90.00
_cell.angle_gamma   90.00
#
_symmetry.space_group_name_H-M   'P 1'
#
loop_
_entity.id
_entity.type
_entity.pdbx_description
1 polymer ?
#
loop_
_entity_poly.entity_id
_entity_poly.type
_entity_poly.pdbx_seq_one_letter_code
_entity_poly.pdbx_strand_id
1 'polypeptide(L)'
;YYLSPDGTIISAKLDFSIMSTAFVFPVTFLIQAGFNRRENALLSLSLIKSASVQIFISLIVWNWGEEKEFKVFRFHDLKEDVKFEKRVIRTMSDSLRIMKALLSLPISTKQTYLYYRKGRKYRERLVQQENLLMDELLLHFLELHYFIEMLKLRGFPTSEASRSQQYIYQLQTEFEKLKGLKHFGTPQSAEAFLRIFVLVIPIIFAPYFTWVALPENVGIAFAMILSMLTAYILICLIDLQRTLEDPFISVSIDGKKLTDEFDQMIKRIMYVRSKNNHRRKKLLLGKVNFSFTSKDITANFDLESSESDLMEQAQKLQKEEADGS
;
A
#
# COMPACT_ATOMS: atom_id res chain seq x y z
N TYR A 1 -3.38 -44.12 25.30
CA TYR A 1 -4.44 -43.51 26.13
C TYR A 1 -4.53 -44.33 27.40
N TYR A 2 -4.40 -43.69 28.55
CA TYR A 2 -4.72 -44.27 29.86
C TYR A 2 -6.16 -43.89 30.19
N LEU A 3 -7.01 -44.89 30.38
CA LEU A 3 -8.31 -44.69 31.01
C LEU A 3 -8.14 -44.96 32.51
N SER A 4 -8.67 -44.07 33.34
CA SER A 4 -8.87 -44.37 34.76
C SER A 4 -9.67 -45.67 34.91
N PRO A 5 -9.44 -46.50 35.94
CA PRO A 5 -10.20 -47.73 36.20
C PRO A 5 -11.73 -47.53 36.20
N ASP A 6 -12.19 -46.32 36.54
CA ASP A 6 -13.61 -45.94 36.59
C ASP A 6 -14.16 -45.43 35.24
N GLY A 7 -13.32 -45.33 34.20
CA GLY A 7 -13.68 -44.83 32.88
C GLY A 7 -13.92 -43.31 32.79
N THR A 8 -13.73 -42.57 33.88
CA THR A 8 -14.09 -41.14 34.00
C THR A 8 -13.05 -40.17 33.43
N ILE A 9 -11.77 -40.56 33.40
CA ILE A 9 -10.66 -39.71 32.95
C ILE A 9 -9.96 -40.37 31.78
N ILE A 10 -9.97 -39.68 30.64
CA ILE A 10 -9.17 -40.03 29.47
C ILE A 10 -7.92 -39.16 29.51
N SER A 11 -6.75 -39.78 29.66
CA SER A 11 -5.47 -39.08 29.64
C SER A 11 -4.49 -39.75 28.67
N ALA A 12 -3.62 -38.98 28.03
CA ALA A 12 -2.61 -39.52 27.13
C ALA A 12 -1.36 -38.65 27.12
N LYS A 13 -0.21 -39.29 27.31
CA LYS A 13 1.07 -38.69 26.98
C LYS A 13 1.19 -38.64 25.45
N LEU A 14 1.01 -37.46 24.88
CA LEU A 14 1.16 -37.19 23.45
C LEU A 14 2.53 -36.56 23.18
N ASP A 15 3.12 -36.92 22.04
CA ASP A 15 4.30 -36.22 21.52
C ASP A 15 3.87 -34.94 20.80
N PHE A 16 4.39 -33.80 21.25
CA PHE A 16 4.11 -32.49 20.67
C PHE A 16 4.79 -32.30 19.32
N SER A 17 5.82 -33.07 19.02
CA SER A 17 6.73 -32.82 17.89
C SER A 17 6.00 -32.89 16.55
N ILE A 18 5.27 -33.99 16.30
CA ILE A 18 4.60 -34.22 15.00
C ILE A 18 3.51 -33.18 14.73
N MET A 19 2.71 -32.83 15.74
CA MET A 19 1.66 -31.81 15.56
C MET A 19 2.24 -30.41 15.45
N SER A 20 3.24 -30.08 16.29
CA SER A 20 3.94 -28.81 16.23
C SER A 20 4.52 -28.60 14.83
N THR A 21 5.19 -29.61 14.27
CA THR A 21 5.67 -29.53 12.88
C THR A 21 4.53 -29.38 11.87
N ALA A 22 3.44 -30.16 12.01
CA ALA A 22 2.30 -30.10 11.08
C ALA A 22 1.54 -28.76 11.10
N PHE A 23 1.55 -28.03 12.22
CA PHE A 23 0.89 -26.73 12.36
C PHE A 23 1.85 -25.56 12.12
N VAL A 24 3.01 -25.57 12.76
CA VAL A 24 3.99 -24.48 12.66
C VAL A 24 4.45 -24.31 11.21
N PHE A 25 4.70 -25.40 10.48
CA PHE A 25 5.21 -25.31 9.11
C PHE A 25 4.23 -24.61 8.14
N PRO A 26 2.95 -25.01 8.02
CA PRO A 26 2.01 -24.28 7.16
C PRO A 26 1.80 -22.83 7.58
N VAL A 27 1.78 -22.55 8.89
CA VAL A 27 1.57 -21.19 9.36
C VAL A 27 2.77 -20.29 9.08
N THR A 28 4.00 -20.74 9.35
CA THR A 28 5.20 -19.97 9.04
C THR A 28 5.34 -19.72 7.55
N PHE A 29 5.01 -20.71 6.71
CA PHE A 29 4.95 -20.54 5.26
C PHE A 29 3.95 -19.45 4.85
N LEU A 30 2.74 -19.44 5.41
CA LEU A 30 1.72 -18.45 5.09
C LEU A 30 2.08 -17.04 5.60
N ILE A 31 2.69 -16.95 6.77
CA ILE A 31 3.21 -15.69 7.31
C ILE A 31 4.30 -15.13 6.39
N GLN A 32 5.26 -15.96 5.98
CA GLN A 32 6.33 -15.56 5.06
C GLN A 32 5.76 -15.11 3.71
N ALA A 33 4.79 -15.84 3.17
CA ALA A 33 4.11 -15.45 1.93
C ALA A 33 3.39 -14.09 2.08
N GLY A 34 2.75 -13.84 3.21
CA GLY A 34 2.15 -12.55 3.55
C GLY A 34 3.17 -11.41 3.59
N PHE A 35 4.32 -11.62 4.25
CA PHE A 35 5.42 -10.64 4.29
C PHE A 35 5.98 -10.34 2.90
N ASN A 36 6.29 -11.37 2.10
CA ASN A 36 6.82 -11.19 0.75
C ASN A 36 5.84 -10.41 -0.14
N ARG A 37 4.53 -10.68 -0.03
CA ARG A 37 3.51 -9.94 -0.78
C ARG A 37 3.47 -8.48 -0.35
N ARG A 38 3.53 -8.19 0.95
CA ARG A 38 3.59 -6.82 1.48
C ARG A 38 4.81 -6.08 0.93
N GLU A 39 5.97 -6.70 0.96
CA GLU A 39 7.21 -6.11 0.44
C GLU A 39 7.09 -5.78 -1.05
N ASN A 40 6.61 -6.72 -1.85
CA ASN A 40 6.35 -6.50 -3.28
C ASN A 40 5.34 -5.36 -3.53
N ALA A 41 4.29 -5.26 -2.71
CA ALA A 41 3.33 -4.17 -2.81
C ALA A 41 3.96 -2.80 -2.51
N LEU A 42 4.83 -2.73 -1.51
CA LEU A 42 5.59 -1.51 -1.18
C LEU A 42 6.57 -1.12 -2.29
N LEU A 43 7.23 -2.09 -2.92
CA LEU A 43 8.13 -1.87 -4.05
C LEU A 43 7.37 -1.30 -5.26
N SER A 44 6.26 -1.92 -5.65
CA SER A 44 5.42 -1.41 -6.75
C SER A 44 4.85 -0.02 -6.43
N LEU A 45 4.47 0.25 -5.18
CA LEU A 45 4.01 1.58 -4.77
C LEU A 45 5.13 2.64 -4.86
N SER A 46 6.36 2.30 -4.47
CA SER A 46 7.51 3.19 -4.62
C SER A 46 7.76 3.57 -6.09
N LEU A 47 7.62 2.60 -7.00
CA LEU A 47 7.75 2.84 -8.43
C LEU A 47 6.59 3.69 -8.98
N ILE A 48 5.34 3.43 -8.55
CA ILE A 48 4.17 4.28 -8.88
C ILE A 48 4.42 5.73 -8.46
N LYS A 49 4.98 5.95 -7.26
CA LYS A 49 5.32 7.27 -6.74
C LYS A 49 6.38 7.98 -7.56
N SER A 50 7.47 7.28 -7.87
CA SER A 50 8.54 7.81 -8.71
C SER A 50 8.03 8.16 -10.11
N ALA A 51 7.32 7.24 -10.76
CA ALA A 51 6.76 7.42 -12.09
C ALA A 51 5.75 8.58 -12.12
N SER A 52 4.86 8.69 -11.13
CA SER A 52 3.89 9.79 -11.04
C SER A 52 4.57 11.15 -10.93
N VAL A 53 5.61 11.29 -10.12
CA VAL A 53 6.36 12.56 -10.03
C VAL A 53 7.07 12.85 -11.34
N GLN A 54 7.65 11.84 -11.99
CA GLN A 54 8.40 12.03 -13.23
C GLN A 54 7.50 12.35 -14.43
N ILE A 55 6.32 11.73 -14.52
CA ILE A 55 5.28 12.11 -15.49
C ILE A 55 4.89 13.56 -15.28
N PHE A 56 4.67 13.98 -14.02
CA PHE A 56 4.29 15.35 -13.72
C PHE A 56 5.38 16.37 -14.12
N ILE A 57 6.63 16.11 -13.76
CA ILE A 57 7.76 16.98 -14.08
C ILE A 57 7.97 17.05 -15.58
N SER A 58 8.02 15.90 -16.25
CA SER A 58 8.17 15.85 -17.71
C SER A 58 7.04 16.58 -18.41
N LEU A 59 5.80 16.49 -17.89
CA LEU A 59 4.64 17.13 -18.48
C LEU A 59 4.51 18.66 -18.20
N ILE A 60 5.32 19.26 -17.33
CA ILE A 60 5.12 20.66 -16.90
C ILE A 60 6.40 21.50 -16.93
N VAL A 61 7.55 20.86 -16.74
CA VAL A 61 8.85 21.53 -16.75
C VAL A 61 9.41 21.47 -18.17
N TRP A 62 9.04 22.46 -18.97
CA TRP A 62 9.52 22.63 -20.34
C TRP A 62 10.44 23.85 -20.41
N ASN A 63 11.69 23.64 -20.84
CA ASN A 63 12.66 24.70 -21.13
C ASN A 63 13.51 24.29 -22.34
N TRP A 64 12.85 23.95 -23.43
CA TRP A 64 13.53 23.53 -24.65
C TRP A 64 13.71 24.78 -25.51
N GLY A 65 14.98 25.14 -25.71
CA GLY A 65 15.41 26.44 -26.22
C GLY A 65 15.05 26.71 -27.67
N GLU A 66 15.47 27.88 -28.15
CA GLU A 66 15.41 28.31 -29.56
C GLU A 66 16.36 27.45 -30.41
N GLU A 67 16.07 26.17 -30.62
CA GLU A 67 16.64 25.48 -31.77
C GLU A 67 16.11 26.20 -33.01
N LYS A 68 17.03 26.88 -33.71
CA LYS A 68 16.79 27.80 -34.84
C LYS A 68 15.97 27.20 -35.99
N GLU A 69 15.74 25.90 -36.02
CA GLU A 69 15.05 25.19 -37.10
C GLU A 69 13.58 24.86 -36.80
N PHE A 70 13.15 24.88 -35.54
CA PHE A 70 11.74 24.71 -35.22
C PHE A 70 11.16 26.07 -34.83
N LYS A 71 10.34 26.65 -35.72
CA LYS A 71 9.38 27.71 -35.36
C LYS A 71 8.35 27.11 -34.40
N VAL A 72 8.76 26.88 -33.16
CA VAL A 72 7.92 26.30 -32.12
C VAL A 72 6.95 27.38 -31.65
N PHE A 73 5.66 27.13 -31.85
CA PHE A 73 4.58 27.80 -31.12
C PHE A 73 4.75 27.48 -29.62
N ARG A 74 5.65 28.20 -28.94
CA ARG A 74 5.48 28.48 -27.51
C ARG A 74 4.05 28.96 -27.36
N PHE A 75 3.38 28.55 -26.29
CA PHE A 75 2.30 29.38 -25.79
C PHE A 75 2.89 30.76 -25.54
N HIS A 76 2.70 31.70 -26.47
CA HIS A 76 3.01 33.10 -26.23
C HIS A 76 2.07 33.65 -25.13
N ASP A 77 1.02 32.91 -24.78
CA ASP A 77 0.08 33.22 -23.70
C ASP A 77 0.21 32.25 -22.51
N LEU A 78 0.76 32.77 -21.41
CA LEU A 78 0.84 32.14 -20.08
C LEU A 78 -0.49 31.52 -19.62
N LYS A 79 -1.63 32.07 -20.07
CA LYS A 79 -2.96 31.55 -19.70
C LYS A 79 -3.19 30.13 -20.24
N GLU A 80 -2.72 29.84 -21.44
CA GLU A 80 -2.90 28.54 -22.06
C GLU A 80 -2.00 27.47 -21.40
N ASP A 81 -0.77 27.81 -21.06
CA ASP A 81 0.14 26.97 -20.25
C ASP A 81 -0.48 26.60 -18.90
N VAL A 82 -1.05 27.59 -18.20
CA VAL A 82 -1.71 27.37 -16.90
C VAL A 82 -2.96 26.50 -17.06
N LYS A 83 -3.69 26.63 -18.17
CA LYS A 83 -4.87 25.80 -18.47
C LYS A 83 -4.47 24.35 -18.76
N PHE A 84 -3.40 24.15 -19.53
CA PHE A 84 -2.83 22.83 -19.79
C PHE A 84 -2.35 22.16 -18.51
N GLU A 85 -1.54 22.85 -17.71
CA GLU A 85 -1.05 22.37 -16.41
C GLU A 85 -2.20 21.98 -15.47
N LYS A 86 -3.25 22.81 -15.38
CA LYS A 86 -4.46 22.50 -14.59
C LYS A 86 -5.09 21.18 -15.03
N ARG A 87 -5.11 20.89 -16.34
CA ARG A 87 -5.67 19.66 -16.90
C ARG A 87 -4.79 18.45 -16.58
N VAL A 88 -3.47 18.57 -16.73
CA VAL A 88 -2.49 17.53 -16.35
C VAL A 88 -2.67 17.16 -14.88
N ILE A 89 -2.70 18.15 -13.98
CA ILE A 89 -2.87 17.91 -12.53
C ILE A 89 -4.17 17.21 -12.21
N ARG A 90 -5.27 17.66 -12.82
CA ARG A 90 -6.59 17.06 -12.60
C ARG A 90 -6.53 15.58 -12.99
N THR A 91 -6.12 15.29 -14.22
CA THR A 91 -5.99 13.93 -14.76
C THR A 91 -5.10 13.05 -13.88
N MET A 92 -3.95 13.54 -13.45
CA MET A 92 -3.03 12.79 -12.59
C MET A 92 -3.57 12.60 -11.16
N SER A 93 -4.27 13.59 -10.62
CA SER A 93 -4.85 13.48 -9.27
C SER A 93 -6.04 12.51 -9.28
N ASP A 94 -6.85 12.57 -10.34
CA ASP A 94 -8.01 11.70 -10.50
C ASP A 94 -7.58 10.26 -10.81
N SER A 95 -6.53 10.05 -11.62
CA SER A 95 -5.96 8.70 -11.79
C SER A 95 -5.45 8.11 -10.47
N LEU A 96 -4.71 8.87 -9.66
CA LEU A 96 -4.25 8.41 -8.33
C LEU A 96 -5.41 8.13 -7.36
N ARG A 97 -6.49 8.94 -7.41
CA ARG A 97 -7.71 8.69 -6.60
C ARG A 97 -8.42 7.42 -7.03
N ILE A 98 -8.54 7.18 -8.33
CA ILE A 98 -9.17 5.96 -8.86
C ILE A 98 -8.32 4.74 -8.51
N MET A 99 -6.99 4.82 -8.64
CA MET A 99 -6.08 3.76 -8.18
C MET A 99 -6.28 3.45 -6.70
N LYS A 100 -6.35 4.48 -5.84
CA LYS A 100 -6.66 4.31 -4.42
C LYS A 100 -8.03 3.66 -4.21
N ALA A 101 -9.07 4.10 -4.93
CA ALA A 101 -10.41 3.55 -4.82
C ALA A 101 -10.43 2.06 -5.21
N LEU A 102 -9.82 1.70 -6.34
CA LEU A 102 -9.66 0.31 -6.79
C LEU A 102 -8.95 -0.56 -5.76
N LEU A 103 -7.88 -0.06 -5.14
CA LEU A 103 -7.15 -0.76 -4.09
C LEU A 103 -7.91 -0.82 -2.76
N SER A 104 -8.83 0.10 -2.50
CA SER A 104 -9.67 0.12 -1.30
C SER A 104 -10.92 -0.77 -1.41
N LEU A 105 -11.32 -1.18 -2.62
CA LEU A 105 -12.47 -2.06 -2.82
C LEU A 105 -12.28 -3.44 -2.17
N PRO A 106 -13.34 -4.11 -1.70
CA PRO A 106 -13.23 -5.49 -1.23
C PRO A 106 -12.90 -6.46 -2.38
N ILE A 107 -12.13 -7.51 -2.08
CA ILE A 107 -11.72 -8.52 -3.06
C ILE A 107 -12.95 -9.26 -3.63
N SER A 108 -13.14 -9.21 -4.95
CA SER A 108 -14.29 -9.79 -5.66
C SER A 108 -14.23 -11.33 -5.79
N THR A 109 -13.05 -11.94 -5.63
CA THR A 109 -12.79 -13.39 -5.74
C THR A 109 -12.98 -14.17 -4.44
N LYS A 110 -13.48 -13.54 -3.38
CA LYS A 110 -13.72 -14.21 -2.10
C LYS A 110 -14.70 -15.38 -2.26
N GLN A 111 -14.28 -16.58 -1.88
CA GLN A 111 -15.10 -17.81 -1.98
C GLN A 111 -16.48 -17.68 -1.30
N THR A 112 -16.58 -16.91 -0.21
CA THR A 112 -17.83 -16.70 0.55
C THR A 112 -18.98 -16.18 -0.33
N TYR A 113 -18.68 -15.41 -1.38
CA TYR A 113 -19.71 -14.82 -2.25
C TYR A 113 -20.39 -15.85 -3.16
N LEU A 114 -19.76 -17.00 -3.41
CA LEU A 114 -20.29 -18.04 -4.29
C LEU A 114 -21.43 -18.83 -3.64
N TYR A 115 -21.38 -19.05 -2.33
CA TYR A 115 -22.32 -19.91 -1.61
C TYR A 115 -23.71 -19.28 -1.42
N TYR A 116 -23.80 -17.97 -1.22
CA TYR A 116 -25.06 -17.28 -0.91
C TYR A 116 -25.61 -16.50 -2.10
N ARG A 117 -26.93 -16.59 -2.37
CA ARG A 117 -27.59 -15.82 -3.45
C ARG A 117 -27.44 -14.30 -3.29
N LYS A 118 -27.51 -13.79 -2.05
CA LYS A 118 -27.23 -12.37 -1.74
C LYS A 118 -25.77 -12.01 -2.02
N GLY A 119 -24.83 -12.91 -1.70
CA GLY A 119 -23.40 -12.76 -1.97
C GLY A 119 -23.07 -12.68 -3.46
N ARG A 120 -23.70 -13.51 -4.29
CA ARG A 120 -23.55 -13.47 -5.75
C ARG A 120 -23.98 -12.12 -6.35
N LYS A 121 -25.14 -11.60 -5.95
CA LYS A 121 -25.60 -10.26 -6.37
C LYS A 121 -24.67 -9.15 -5.89
N TYR A 122 -24.13 -9.26 -4.67
CA TYR A 122 -23.17 -8.30 -4.15
C TYR A 122 -21.86 -8.32 -4.97
N ARG A 123 -21.34 -9.51 -5.27
CA ARG A 123 -20.17 -9.70 -6.13
C ARG A 123 -20.39 -9.12 -7.53
N GLU A 124 -21.55 -9.34 -8.14
CA GLU A 124 -21.89 -8.76 -9.45
C GLU A 124 -21.79 -7.23 -9.42
N ARG A 125 -22.34 -6.58 -8.39
CA ARG A 125 -22.23 -5.12 -8.23
C ARG A 125 -20.78 -4.66 -8.02
N LEU A 126 -20.01 -5.39 -7.21
CA LEU A 126 -18.60 -5.07 -6.98
C LEU A 126 -17.78 -5.17 -8.27
N VAL A 127 -17.96 -6.23 -9.05
CA VAL A 127 -17.26 -6.42 -10.34
C VAL A 127 -17.67 -5.32 -11.33
N GLN A 128 -18.94 -4.92 -11.36
CA GLN A 128 -19.39 -3.80 -12.17
C GLN A 128 -18.70 -2.49 -11.77
N GLN A 129 -18.63 -2.19 -10.47
CA GLN A 129 -17.93 -1.00 -9.97
C GLN A 129 -16.43 -1.03 -10.28
N GLU A 130 -15.78 -2.19 -10.11
CA GLU A 130 -14.37 -2.41 -10.44
C GLU A 130 -14.11 -2.12 -11.93
N ASN A 131 -14.94 -2.68 -12.82
CA ASN A 131 -14.82 -2.46 -14.26
C ASN A 131 -14.99 -0.97 -14.63
N LEU A 132 -16.00 -0.29 -14.08
CA LEU A 132 -16.24 1.14 -14.36
C LEU A 132 -15.03 2.01 -13.97
N LEU A 133 -14.45 1.75 -12.80
CA LEU A 133 -13.25 2.46 -12.33
C LEU A 133 -12.03 2.13 -13.19
N MET A 134 -11.88 0.88 -13.63
CA MET A 134 -10.80 0.48 -14.53
C MET A 134 -10.92 1.17 -15.90
N ASP A 135 -12.13 1.26 -16.45
CA ASP A 135 -12.40 1.96 -17.71
C ASP A 135 -12.09 3.45 -17.59
N GLU A 136 -12.50 4.10 -16.50
CA GLU A 136 -12.19 5.51 -16.23
C GLU A 136 -10.68 5.75 -16.07
N LEU A 137 -9.98 4.85 -15.37
CA LEU A 137 -8.53 4.91 -15.24
C LEU A 137 -7.82 4.80 -16.60
N LEU A 138 -8.29 3.91 -17.48
CA LEU A 138 -7.77 3.74 -18.81
C LEU A 138 -7.95 5.01 -19.66
N LEU A 139 -9.10 5.68 -19.53
CA LEU A 139 -9.34 6.98 -20.18
C LEU A 139 -8.39 8.07 -19.67
N HIS A 140 -8.08 8.11 -18.37
CA HIS A 140 -7.07 9.02 -17.84
C HIS A 140 -5.67 8.73 -18.38
N PHE A 141 -5.28 7.45 -18.52
CA PHE A 141 -4.01 7.10 -19.16
C PHE A 141 -3.97 7.54 -20.62
N LEU A 142 -5.06 7.33 -21.37
CA LEU A 142 -5.20 7.81 -22.75
C LEU A 142 -5.04 9.34 -22.82
N GLU A 143 -5.64 10.08 -21.88
CA GLU A 143 -5.53 11.53 -21.82
C GLU A 143 -4.08 11.98 -21.51
N LEU A 144 -3.37 11.28 -20.61
CA LEU A 144 -1.95 11.53 -20.34
C LEU A 144 -1.07 11.31 -21.58
N HIS A 145 -1.33 10.26 -22.36
CA HIS A 145 -0.65 10.04 -23.63
C HIS A 145 -0.97 11.15 -24.65
N TYR A 146 -2.23 11.59 -24.72
CA TYR A 146 -2.65 12.68 -25.60
C TYR A 146 -1.95 14.00 -25.24
N PHE A 147 -1.71 14.28 -23.96
CA PHE A 147 -0.92 15.44 -23.56
C PHE A 147 0.46 15.45 -24.22
N ILE A 148 1.17 14.31 -24.22
CA ILE A 148 2.49 14.20 -24.85
C ILE A 148 2.41 14.47 -26.35
N GLU A 149 1.39 13.97 -27.05
CA GLU A 149 1.19 14.27 -28.47
C GLU A 149 0.91 15.75 -28.72
N MET A 150 0.11 16.38 -27.87
CA MET A 150 -0.13 17.83 -27.90
C MET A 150 1.16 18.65 -27.70
N LEU A 151 2.13 18.11 -26.95
CA LEU A 151 3.41 18.74 -26.71
C LEU A 151 4.38 18.52 -27.88
N LYS A 152 4.37 17.33 -28.51
CA LYS A 152 5.13 17.05 -29.74
C LYS A 152 4.74 17.99 -30.88
N LEU A 153 3.44 18.22 -31.06
CA LEU A 153 2.94 19.21 -32.05
C LEU A 153 3.46 20.62 -31.79
N ARG A 154 3.88 20.91 -30.56
CA ARG A 154 4.46 22.18 -30.11
C ARG A 154 5.98 22.08 -29.90
N GLY A 155 6.67 21.24 -30.68
CA GLY A 155 8.13 21.19 -30.68
C GLY A 155 8.77 20.50 -29.47
N PHE A 156 8.01 19.70 -28.71
CA PHE A 156 8.64 18.86 -27.69
C PHE A 156 9.54 17.80 -28.35
N PRO A 157 10.82 17.68 -27.96
CA PRO A 157 11.72 16.70 -28.56
C PRO A 157 11.20 15.28 -28.46
N THR A 158 11.36 14.52 -29.54
CA THR A 158 10.91 13.11 -29.64
C THR A 158 11.55 12.22 -28.58
N SER A 159 12.80 12.47 -28.20
CA SER A 159 13.53 11.73 -27.16
C SER A 159 12.88 11.89 -25.78
N GLU A 160 12.53 13.12 -25.41
CA GLU A 160 11.86 13.43 -24.15
C GLU A 160 10.39 12.98 -24.14
N ALA A 161 9.72 13.03 -25.30
CA ALA A 161 8.39 12.45 -25.48
C ALA A 161 8.38 10.94 -25.24
N SER A 162 9.35 10.23 -25.82
CA SER A 162 9.52 8.79 -25.62
C SER A 162 9.73 8.45 -24.14
N ARG A 163 10.60 9.19 -23.43
CA ARG A 163 10.81 9.03 -21.97
C ARG A 163 9.53 9.27 -21.17
N SER A 164 8.79 10.32 -21.51
CA SER A 164 7.52 10.66 -20.85
C SER A 164 6.49 9.54 -21.00
N GLN A 165 6.37 8.96 -22.20
CA GLN A 165 5.51 7.81 -22.47
C GLN A 165 5.96 6.56 -21.70
N GLN A 166 7.27 6.35 -21.60
CA GLN A 166 7.84 5.25 -20.83
C GLN A 166 7.46 5.34 -19.34
N TYR A 167 7.44 6.54 -18.75
CA TYR A 167 7.00 6.72 -17.36
C TYR A 167 5.50 6.41 -17.17
N ILE A 168 4.65 6.78 -18.13
CA ILE A 168 3.22 6.39 -18.10
C ILE A 168 3.07 4.87 -18.17
N TYR A 169 3.81 4.22 -19.08
CA TYR A 169 3.83 2.77 -19.19
C TYR A 169 4.30 2.08 -17.88
N GLN A 170 5.35 2.61 -17.24
CA GLN A 170 5.82 2.12 -15.95
C GLN A 170 4.76 2.26 -14.86
N LEU A 171 4.09 3.42 -14.77
CA LEU A 171 3.00 3.65 -13.84
C LEU A 171 1.86 2.63 -14.03
N GLN A 172 1.44 2.40 -15.27
CA GLN A 172 0.39 1.42 -15.60
C GLN A 172 0.83 -0.01 -15.23
N THR A 173 2.06 -0.39 -15.60
CA THR A 173 2.59 -1.74 -15.33
C THR A 173 2.66 -2.03 -13.84
N GLU A 174 3.17 -1.08 -13.04
CA GLU A 174 3.29 -1.26 -11.59
C GLU A 174 1.93 -1.24 -10.90
N PHE A 175 0.97 -0.46 -11.41
CA PHE A 175 -0.40 -0.52 -10.91
C PHE A 175 -1.07 -1.87 -11.21
N GLU A 176 -0.89 -2.42 -12.41
CA GLU A 176 -1.39 -3.75 -12.76
C GLU A 176 -0.77 -4.85 -11.89
N LYS A 177 0.54 -4.78 -11.60
CA LYS A 177 1.19 -5.68 -10.63
C LYS A 177 0.58 -5.56 -9.25
N LEU A 178 0.36 -4.33 -8.76
CA LEU A 178 -0.22 -4.07 -7.45
C LEU A 178 -1.65 -4.62 -7.34
N LYS A 179 -2.47 -4.44 -8.39
CA LYS A 179 -3.80 -5.04 -8.51
C LYS A 179 -3.72 -6.56 -8.54
N GLY A 180 -2.75 -7.13 -9.26
CA GLY A 180 -2.49 -8.57 -9.30
C GLY A 180 -2.20 -9.16 -7.91
N LEU A 181 -1.33 -8.50 -7.13
CA LEU A 181 -1.03 -8.90 -5.75
C LEU A 181 -2.26 -8.88 -4.84
N LYS A 182 -3.16 -7.92 -5.05
CA LYS A 182 -4.45 -7.85 -4.35
C LYS A 182 -5.42 -8.95 -4.79
N HIS A 183 -5.53 -9.21 -6.08
CA HIS A 183 -6.52 -10.13 -6.65
C HIS A 183 -6.15 -11.61 -6.48
N PHE A 184 -4.87 -11.95 -6.64
CA PHE A 184 -4.33 -13.31 -6.61
C PHE A 184 -3.49 -13.58 -5.36
N GLY A 185 -3.96 -13.12 -4.19
CA GLY A 185 -3.28 -13.26 -2.92
C GLY A 185 -3.02 -14.70 -2.44
N THR A 186 -2.74 -14.84 -1.14
CA THR A 186 -2.51 -16.15 -0.50
C THR A 186 -3.63 -17.16 -0.83
N PRO A 187 -3.30 -18.44 -1.08
CA PRO A 187 -4.30 -19.43 -1.45
C PRO A 187 -5.38 -19.56 -0.36
N GLN A 188 -6.63 -19.21 -0.70
CA GLN A 188 -7.77 -19.26 0.23
C GLN A 188 -7.96 -20.64 0.87
N SER A 189 -7.58 -21.72 0.16
CA SER A 189 -7.62 -23.09 0.67
C SER A 189 -6.68 -23.31 1.86
N ALA A 190 -5.48 -22.72 1.84
CA ALA A 190 -4.50 -22.87 2.92
C ALA A 190 -4.95 -22.15 4.20
N GLU A 191 -5.64 -21.01 4.06
CA GLU A 191 -6.23 -20.27 5.18
C GLU A 191 -7.46 -20.97 5.76
N ALA A 192 -8.30 -21.56 4.91
CA ALA A 192 -9.41 -22.40 5.36
C ALA A 192 -8.90 -23.61 6.14
N PHE A 193 -7.81 -24.23 5.66
CA PHE A 193 -7.12 -25.31 6.35
C PHE A 193 -6.61 -24.88 7.74
N LEU A 194 -5.89 -23.76 7.86
CA LEU A 194 -5.43 -23.25 9.17
C LEU A 194 -6.57 -23.00 10.17
N ARG A 195 -7.70 -22.45 9.69
CA ARG A 195 -8.88 -22.21 10.53
C ARG A 195 -9.45 -23.50 11.13
N ILE A 196 -9.44 -24.59 10.36
CA ILE A 196 -9.87 -25.91 10.85
C ILE A 196 -8.87 -26.43 11.89
N PHE A 197 -7.57 -26.25 11.67
CA PHE A 197 -6.53 -26.72 12.60
C PHE A 197 -6.66 -26.11 13.99
N VAL A 198 -6.94 -24.82 14.10
CA VAL A 198 -7.13 -24.17 15.42
C VAL A 198 -8.38 -24.65 16.15
N LEU A 199 -9.40 -25.15 15.44
CA LEU A 199 -10.54 -25.80 16.06
C LEU A 199 -10.20 -27.23 16.53
N VAL A 200 -9.42 -27.97 15.75
CA VAL A 200 -9.15 -29.39 15.97
C VAL A 200 -8.02 -29.62 17.00
N ILE A 201 -6.97 -28.80 16.99
CA ILE A 201 -5.80 -28.97 17.87
C ILE A 201 -6.18 -28.99 19.36
N PRO A 202 -6.96 -28.03 19.91
CA PRO A 202 -7.34 -28.06 21.32
C PRO A 202 -8.08 -29.34 21.72
N ILE A 203 -8.91 -29.88 20.82
CA ILE A 203 -9.66 -31.13 21.06
C ILE A 203 -8.71 -32.32 21.12
N ILE A 204 -7.76 -32.40 20.18
CA ILE A 204 -6.76 -33.49 20.16
C ILE A 204 -5.85 -33.43 21.39
N PHE A 205 -5.52 -32.24 21.90
CA PHE A 205 -4.64 -32.06 23.06
C PHE A 205 -5.36 -32.11 24.42
N ALA A 206 -6.69 -32.12 24.45
CA ALA A 206 -7.44 -32.23 25.70
C ALA A 206 -6.98 -33.42 26.58
N PRO A 207 -6.78 -34.65 26.04
CA PRO A 207 -6.25 -35.78 26.82
C PRO A 207 -4.82 -35.58 27.33
N TYR A 208 -4.03 -34.73 26.68
CA TYR A 208 -2.68 -34.41 27.18
C TYR A 208 -2.75 -33.45 28.35
N PHE A 209 -3.58 -32.40 28.27
CA PHE A 209 -3.76 -31.47 29.38
C PHE A 209 -4.33 -32.17 30.62
N THR A 210 -5.22 -33.14 30.45
CA THR A 210 -5.70 -33.98 31.56
C THR A 210 -4.60 -34.87 32.14
N TRP A 211 -3.70 -35.40 31.30
CA TRP A 211 -2.54 -36.16 31.77
C TRP A 211 -1.61 -35.28 32.64
N VAL A 212 -1.31 -34.05 32.20
CA VAL A 212 -0.49 -33.10 32.98
C VAL A 212 -1.18 -32.68 34.29
N ALA A 213 -2.52 -32.60 34.29
CA ALA A 213 -3.30 -32.21 35.46
C ALA A 213 -3.29 -33.23 36.59
N LEU A 214 -2.92 -34.50 36.31
CA LEU A 214 -2.87 -35.55 37.33
C LEU A 214 -1.88 -35.17 38.45
N PRO A 215 -2.23 -35.41 39.72
CA PRO A 215 -1.36 -35.09 40.86
C PRO A 215 0.01 -35.77 40.80
N GLU A 216 0.08 -36.96 40.19
CA GLU A 216 1.32 -37.73 40.01
C GLU A 216 2.31 -37.06 39.05
N ASN A 217 1.85 -36.13 38.22
CA ASN A 217 2.68 -35.46 37.22
C ASN A 217 3.06 -34.04 37.65
N VAL A 218 2.16 -33.08 37.50
CA VAL A 218 2.47 -31.65 37.77
C VAL A 218 1.33 -30.98 38.55
N GLY A 219 0.09 -31.26 38.18
CA GLY A 219 -1.09 -30.76 38.87
C GLY A 219 -1.95 -29.81 38.02
N ILE A 220 -3.17 -29.59 38.51
CA ILE A 220 -4.28 -28.98 37.77
C ILE A 220 -3.99 -27.51 37.40
N ALA A 221 -3.39 -26.74 38.31
CA ALA A 221 -3.12 -25.32 38.09
C ALA A 221 -2.21 -25.09 36.86
N PHE A 222 -1.14 -25.87 36.75
CA PHE A 222 -0.22 -25.78 35.61
C PHE A 222 -0.90 -26.21 34.30
N ALA A 223 -1.70 -27.29 34.33
CA ALA A 223 -2.42 -27.76 33.16
C ALA A 223 -3.43 -26.73 32.61
N MET A 224 -4.13 -26.01 33.49
CA MET A 224 -5.05 -24.93 33.07
C MET A 224 -4.30 -23.78 32.41
N ILE A 225 -3.19 -23.32 33.02
CA ILE A 225 -2.36 -22.25 32.44
C ILE A 225 -1.82 -22.67 31.09
N LEU A 226 -1.28 -23.89 30.98
CA LEU A 226 -0.74 -24.43 29.73
C LEU A 226 -1.81 -24.52 28.63
N SER A 227 -3.02 -24.99 28.97
CA SER A 227 -4.14 -25.05 28.03
C SER A 227 -4.56 -23.66 27.53
N MET A 228 -4.68 -22.70 28.44
CA MET A 228 -5.03 -21.32 28.10
C MET A 228 -3.96 -20.65 27.23
N LEU A 229 -2.69 -20.83 27.58
CA LEU A 229 -1.55 -20.30 26.83
C LEU A 229 -1.48 -20.91 25.43
N THR A 230 -1.71 -22.21 25.30
CA THR A 230 -1.73 -22.90 23.99
C THR A 230 -2.84 -22.35 23.11
N ALA A 231 -4.07 -22.21 23.64
CA ALA A 231 -5.19 -21.63 22.90
C ALA A 231 -4.91 -20.18 22.49
N TYR A 232 -4.35 -19.38 23.39
CA TYR A 232 -3.97 -17.99 23.12
C TYR A 232 -2.94 -17.88 21.97
N ILE A 233 -1.88 -18.69 22.01
CA ILE A 233 -0.85 -18.70 20.95
C ILE A 233 -1.46 -19.06 19.59
N LEU A 234 -2.33 -20.07 19.53
CA LEU A 234 -2.99 -20.48 18.29
C LEU A 234 -3.86 -19.36 17.71
N ILE A 235 -4.61 -18.64 18.56
CA ILE A 235 -5.44 -17.50 18.15
C ILE A 235 -4.56 -16.35 17.66
N CYS A 236 -3.54 -15.98 18.42
CA CYS A 236 -2.60 -14.91 18.06
C CYS A 236 -1.93 -15.17 16.70
N LEU A 237 -1.51 -16.42 16.45
CA LEU A 237 -0.83 -16.78 15.22
C LEU A 237 -1.75 -16.67 13.99
N ILE A 238 -3.03 -17.04 14.12
CA ILE A 238 -4.02 -16.82 13.06
C ILE A 238 -4.28 -15.33 12.85
N ASP A 239 -4.41 -14.56 13.92
CA ASP A 239 -4.72 -13.13 13.81
C ASP A 239 -3.56 -12.37 13.12
N LEU A 240 -2.33 -12.74 13.44
CA LEU A 240 -1.13 -12.27 12.75
C LEU A 240 -1.16 -12.63 11.26
N GLN A 241 -1.47 -13.89 10.91
CA GLN A 241 -1.59 -14.31 9.52
C GLN A 241 -2.66 -13.50 8.76
N ARG A 242 -3.84 -13.30 9.37
CA ARG A 242 -4.93 -12.52 8.76
C ARG A 242 -4.55 -11.06 8.56
N THR A 243 -3.82 -10.48 9.50
CA THR A 243 -3.36 -9.08 9.40
C THR A 243 -2.39 -8.89 8.23
N LEU A 244 -1.60 -9.91 7.89
CA LEU A 244 -0.68 -9.91 6.74
C LEU A 244 -1.36 -10.36 5.42
N GLU A 245 -2.63 -10.75 5.47
CA GLU A 245 -3.37 -11.31 4.32
C GLU A 245 -3.85 -10.25 3.32
N ASP A 246 -4.08 -9.02 3.76
CA ASP A 246 -4.40 -7.94 2.84
C ASP A 246 -3.69 -6.66 3.26
N PRO A 247 -2.62 -6.27 2.54
CA PRO A 247 -1.89 -5.05 2.86
C PRO A 247 -2.63 -3.78 2.43
N PHE A 248 -3.83 -3.87 1.86
CA PHE A 248 -4.62 -2.73 1.38
C PHE A 248 -5.90 -2.48 2.20
N ILE A 249 -6.30 -3.38 3.10
CA ILE A 249 -7.49 -3.21 3.94
C ILE A 249 -7.20 -2.29 5.13
N SER A 250 -8.08 -1.32 5.37
CA SER A 250 -7.97 -0.29 6.42
C SER A 250 -8.04 -0.79 7.88
N VAL A 251 -8.22 -2.09 8.09
CA VAL A 251 -8.28 -2.71 9.43
C VAL A 251 -6.87 -2.90 9.99
N SER A 252 -5.88 -3.15 9.14
CA SER A 252 -4.48 -3.14 9.57
C SER A 252 -3.97 -1.69 9.59
N ILE A 253 -3.21 -1.34 10.64
CA ILE A 253 -2.51 -0.04 10.74
C ILE A 253 -1.70 0.23 9.46
N ASP A 254 -1.17 -0.84 8.87
CA ASP A 254 -0.33 -0.79 7.68
C ASP A 254 -1.12 -0.62 6.37
N GLY A 255 -2.34 -1.16 6.25
CA GLY A 255 -3.17 -0.96 5.07
C GLY A 255 -3.65 0.48 4.92
N LYS A 256 -3.97 1.13 6.05
CA LYS A 256 -4.27 2.56 6.07
C LYS A 256 -3.09 3.39 5.55
N LYS A 257 -1.86 3.11 6.01
CA LYS A 257 -0.64 3.79 5.55
C LYS A 257 -0.47 3.68 4.02
N LEU A 258 -0.75 2.51 3.45
CA LEU A 258 -0.57 2.28 2.02
C LEU A 258 -1.55 3.11 1.17
N THR A 259 -2.80 3.24 1.61
CA THR A 259 -3.78 4.11 0.94
C THR A 259 -3.46 5.60 1.13
N ASP A 260 -2.86 5.97 2.26
CA ASP A 260 -2.47 7.36 2.57
C ASP A 260 -1.29 7.83 1.69
N GLU A 261 -0.44 6.92 1.21
CA GLU A 261 0.63 7.26 0.27
C GLU A 261 0.09 7.85 -1.03
N PHE A 262 -1.08 7.42 -1.52
CA PHE A 262 -1.73 8.04 -2.69
C PHE A 262 -2.11 9.50 -2.42
N ASP A 263 -2.61 9.81 -1.23
CA ASP A 263 -2.91 11.19 -0.85
C ASP A 263 -1.62 12.02 -0.71
N GLN A 264 -0.55 11.42 -0.18
CA GLN A 264 0.76 12.07 -0.14
C GLN A 264 1.32 12.34 -1.54
N MET A 265 1.13 11.43 -2.50
CA MET A 265 1.54 11.63 -3.90
C MET A 265 0.81 12.83 -4.52
N ILE A 266 -0.50 12.92 -4.32
CA ILE A 266 -1.30 14.07 -4.79
C ILE A 266 -0.78 15.37 -4.15
N LYS A 267 -0.53 15.38 -2.83
CA LYS A 267 0.06 16.54 -2.13
C LYS A 267 1.41 16.94 -2.71
N ARG A 268 2.29 15.98 -3.02
CA ARG A 268 3.61 16.24 -3.62
C ARG A 268 3.48 16.85 -5.01
N ILE A 269 2.58 16.35 -5.85
CA ILE A 269 2.27 16.93 -7.17
C ILE A 269 1.83 18.39 -7.03
N MET A 270 0.91 18.68 -6.09
CA MET A 270 0.45 20.04 -5.82
C MET A 270 1.58 20.95 -5.28
N TYR A 271 2.50 20.41 -4.49
CA TYR A 271 3.66 21.15 -3.99
C TYR A 271 4.64 21.53 -5.12
N VAL A 272 5.01 20.58 -5.98
CA VAL A 272 5.91 20.82 -7.13
C VAL A 272 5.30 21.87 -8.05
N ARG A 273 3.99 21.81 -8.29
CA ARG A 273 3.26 22.84 -9.02
C ARG A 273 3.43 24.24 -8.42
N SER A 274 3.21 24.37 -7.12
CA SER A 274 3.32 25.66 -6.41
C SER A 274 4.70 26.28 -6.61
N LYS A 275 5.75 25.46 -6.51
CA LYS A 275 7.14 25.89 -6.75
C LYS A 275 7.40 26.28 -8.21
N ASN A 276 6.86 25.53 -9.17
CA ASN A 276 6.97 25.88 -10.58
C ASN A 276 6.31 27.23 -10.91
N ASN A 277 5.11 27.48 -10.35
CA ASN A 277 4.43 28.77 -10.51
C ASN A 277 5.23 29.93 -9.89
N HIS A 278 5.87 29.71 -8.75
CA HIS A 278 6.77 30.70 -8.13
C HIS A 278 7.96 31.03 -9.04
N ARG A 279 8.59 30.01 -9.63
CA ARG A 279 9.68 30.20 -10.59
C ARG A 279 9.21 31.00 -11.82
N ARG A 280 8.06 30.67 -12.41
CA ARG A 280 7.52 31.41 -13.57
C ARG A 280 7.33 32.90 -13.25
N LYS A 281 6.82 33.23 -12.06
CA LYS A 281 6.72 34.64 -11.61
C LYS A 281 8.09 35.32 -11.52
N LYS A 282 9.12 34.64 -10.98
CA LYS A 282 10.49 35.18 -10.92
C LYS A 282 11.09 35.41 -12.32
N LEU A 283 10.87 34.48 -13.25
CA LEU A 283 11.32 34.61 -14.64
C LEU A 283 10.67 35.81 -15.34
N LEU A 284 9.36 36.01 -15.15
CA LEU A 284 8.64 37.18 -15.66
C LEU A 284 9.17 38.51 -15.08
N LEU A 285 9.72 38.47 -13.86
CA LEU A 285 10.35 39.61 -13.19
C LEU A 285 11.85 39.76 -13.54
N GLY A 286 12.36 39.00 -14.52
CA GLY A 286 13.76 39.05 -14.94
C GLY A 286 14.77 38.45 -13.95
N LYS A 287 14.30 37.79 -12.88
CA LYS A 287 15.17 37.14 -11.88
C LYS A 287 15.47 35.71 -12.32
N VAL A 288 16.68 35.51 -12.85
CA VAL A 288 17.18 34.27 -13.47
C VAL A 288 17.67 33.24 -12.44
N ASN A 289 17.18 33.26 -11.19
CA ASN A 289 17.62 32.25 -10.22
C ASN A 289 17.02 30.88 -10.57
N PHE A 290 17.91 29.94 -10.90
CA PHE A 290 17.60 28.59 -11.37
C PHE A 290 17.46 27.57 -10.22
N SER A 291 17.48 28.00 -8.96
CA SER A 291 17.41 27.09 -7.82
C SER A 291 15.97 26.80 -7.38
N PHE A 292 15.64 25.52 -7.29
CA PHE A 292 14.42 25.02 -6.62
C PHE A 292 14.66 24.66 -5.14
N THR A 293 15.89 24.85 -4.64
CA THR A 293 16.28 24.45 -3.27
C THR A 293 15.97 25.55 -2.25
N SER A 294 15.88 25.15 -0.97
CA SER A 294 15.57 26.02 0.17
C SER A 294 16.53 27.20 0.35
N LYS A 295 17.73 27.16 -0.23
CA LYS A 295 18.72 28.24 -0.15
C LYS A 295 18.31 29.54 -0.87
N ASP A 296 17.25 29.50 -1.69
CA ASP A 296 16.60 30.68 -2.28
C ASP A 296 15.29 31.07 -1.55
N ILE A 297 14.91 30.29 -0.55
CA ILE A 297 13.82 30.58 0.41
C ILE A 297 14.41 31.35 1.61
N THR A 298 15.64 31.00 2.03
CA THR A 298 16.41 31.69 3.10
C THR A 298 16.70 33.15 2.81
N ALA A 299 16.90 33.53 1.54
CA ALA A 299 17.27 34.90 1.21
C ALA A 299 16.17 35.93 1.53
N ASN A 300 14.93 35.49 1.82
CA ASN A 300 13.81 36.33 2.23
C ASN A 300 13.00 35.73 3.40
N PHE A 301 13.48 34.68 4.08
CA PHE A 301 12.81 34.09 5.23
C PHE A 301 13.89 33.49 6.15
N ASP A 302 14.04 34.06 7.34
CA ASP A 302 15.04 33.69 8.35
C ASP A 302 14.89 32.23 8.82
N LEU A 303 15.48 31.29 8.08
CA LEU A 303 15.45 29.86 8.41
C LEU A 303 16.36 29.47 9.58
N GLU A 304 17.24 30.36 10.06
CA GLU A 304 17.95 30.09 11.32
C GLU A 304 17.00 30.01 12.52
N SER A 305 15.88 30.76 12.50
CA SER A 305 14.82 30.66 13.51
C SER A 305 13.95 29.41 13.33
N SER A 306 13.69 29.00 12.09
CA SER A 306 12.81 27.85 11.82
C SER A 306 13.53 26.51 11.97
N GLU A 307 14.84 26.41 11.72
CA GLU A 307 15.61 25.20 12.03
C GLU A 307 15.81 25.02 13.54
N SER A 308 16.04 26.10 14.29
CA SER A 308 16.05 26.03 15.76
C SER A 308 14.70 25.60 16.31
N ASP A 309 13.60 26.15 15.80
CA ASP A 309 12.25 25.83 16.26
C ASP A 309 11.83 24.40 15.90
N LEU A 310 12.22 23.90 14.71
CA LEU A 310 11.96 22.51 14.31
C LEU A 310 12.81 21.51 15.09
N MET A 311 14.06 21.86 15.42
CA MET A 311 14.93 21.04 16.26
C MET A 311 14.45 21.05 17.73
N GLU A 312 13.94 22.19 18.22
CA GLU A 312 13.37 22.29 19.56
C GLU A 312 12.03 21.55 19.67
N GLN A 313 11.19 21.58 18.63
CA GLN A 313 9.96 20.79 18.55
C GLN A 313 10.25 19.28 18.42
N ALA A 314 11.25 18.89 17.63
CA ALA A 314 11.68 17.50 17.53
C ALA A 314 12.24 16.99 18.87
N GLN A 315 13.00 17.81 19.60
CA GLN A 315 13.50 17.47 20.93
C GLN A 315 12.38 17.42 22.00
N LYS A 316 11.36 18.29 21.91
CA LYS A 316 10.17 18.22 22.78
C LYS A 316 9.35 16.96 22.53
N LEU A 317 9.12 16.60 21.26
CA LEU A 317 8.43 15.35 20.90
C LEU A 317 9.20 14.11 21.33
N GLN A 318 10.53 14.11 21.22
CA GLN A 318 11.37 13.01 21.72
C GLN A 318 11.38 12.90 23.25
N LYS A 319 11.24 14.03 23.97
CA LYS A 319 11.09 14.02 25.44
C LYS A 319 9.71 13.55 25.87
N GLU A 320 8.65 13.96 25.18
CA GLU A 320 7.28 13.49 25.45
C GLU A 320 7.12 11.99 25.18
N GLU A 321 7.81 11.43 24.17
CA GLU A 321 7.87 9.98 23.95
C GLU A 321 8.67 9.24 25.02
N ALA A 322 9.66 9.88 25.65
CA ALA A 322 10.48 9.29 26.71
C ALA A 322 9.81 9.35 28.10
N ASP A 323 9.04 10.39 28.41
CA ASP A 323 8.28 10.52 29.66
C ASP A 323 6.92 9.78 29.62
N GLY A 324 6.49 9.32 28.44
CA GLY A 324 5.27 8.53 28.23
C GLY A 324 5.44 7.01 28.29
N SER A 325 6.62 6.52 28.65
CA SER A 325 6.99 5.08 28.82
C SER A 325 7.22 4.76 30.29
#